data_AF-K5VTD1-F1
#
_entry.id   AF-K5VTD1-F1
#
_cell.length_a   1.000
_cell.length_b   1.000
_cell.length_c   1.000
_cell.angle_alpha   90.00
_cell.angle_beta   90.00
_cell.angle_gamma   90.00
#
_symmetry.space_group_name_H-M   'P 1'
#
loop_
_entity.id
_entity.type
_entity.pdbx_description
1 polymer ?
#
loop_
_entity_poly.entity_id
_entity_poly.type
_entity_poly.pdbx_seq_one_letter_code
_entity_poly.pdbx_strand_id
1 'polypeptide(L)'
;MTVAVLVPHDVPTVLNYYVPDPESDEPPHIYIIDAPAGKKRDNIGREPHDVVIHDARGKEKEYDLSLDTSGFQFVKHVSQEKEFDDDERVKNVYYKEVEELLKKETGAKRVFVFDHTLRRTEPDFVSPEGKVIRGPAEAVHVDQTYEASVARVHRHLGDEAERLLKGRVRIINVWRPIHNPVAHRPLTVSDWRTVDKEHDLVPVRFIFPDQRLAGVYSVRYNANHKWYYLSDQTPDEVTLIKCYDSEVDRARFTPHTAFLDKTSPKDAPYRESIELRCLVFDTE
;
A
#
# COMPACT_ATOMS: atom_id res chain seq x y z
N MET A 1 -26.17 -17.05 -8.98
CA MET A 1 -25.12 -18.07 -8.81
C MET A 1 -24.51 -17.86 -7.45
N THR A 2 -24.45 -18.89 -6.61
CA THR A 2 -23.75 -18.81 -5.32
C THR A 2 -22.26 -18.70 -5.62
N VAL A 3 -21.67 -17.52 -5.37
CA VAL A 3 -20.21 -17.36 -5.37
C VAL A 3 -19.67 -18.38 -4.37
N ALA A 4 -18.87 -19.33 -4.85
CA ALA A 4 -18.25 -20.32 -3.98
C ALA A 4 -17.29 -19.58 -3.05
N VAL A 5 -17.64 -19.51 -1.76
CA VAL A 5 -16.75 -18.95 -0.74
C VAL A 5 -15.53 -19.85 -0.66
N LEU A 6 -14.35 -19.31 -1.00
CA LEU A 6 -13.09 -20.03 -0.87
C LEU A 6 -12.81 -20.26 0.62
N VAL A 7 -12.48 -21.50 0.99
CA VAL A 7 -12.07 -21.82 2.36
C VAL A 7 -10.74 -21.12 2.65
N PRO A 8 -10.53 -20.58 3.87
CA PRO A 8 -9.26 -19.99 4.25
C PRO A 8 -8.06 -20.91 3.96
N HIS A 9 -7.04 -20.39 3.29
CA HIS A 9 -5.89 -21.19 2.86
C HIS A 9 -4.65 -20.33 2.58
N ASP A 10 -3.49 -20.88 2.90
CA ASP A 10 -2.21 -20.27 2.54
C ASP A 10 -1.94 -20.45 1.03
N VAL A 11 -1.31 -19.46 0.40
CA VAL A 11 -1.07 -19.44 -1.05
C VAL A 11 0.43 -19.46 -1.36
N PRO A 12 0.95 -20.56 -1.93
CA PRO A 12 2.28 -20.57 -2.53
C PRO A 12 2.29 -19.72 -3.80
N THR A 13 3.19 -18.74 -3.87
CA THR A 13 3.28 -17.81 -5.00
C THR A 13 4.69 -17.26 -5.15
N VAL A 14 4.86 -16.32 -6.09
CA VAL A 14 6.11 -15.62 -6.34
C VAL A 14 5.92 -14.14 -6.03
N LEU A 15 6.85 -13.56 -5.28
CA LEU A 15 6.95 -12.11 -5.09
C LEU A 15 8.23 -11.56 -5.72
N ASN A 16 8.17 -10.34 -6.25
CA ASN A 16 9.32 -9.70 -6.89
C ASN A 16 10.03 -8.74 -5.93
N TYR A 17 11.24 -9.10 -5.53
CA TYR A 17 12.08 -8.33 -4.63
C TYR A 17 13.12 -7.49 -5.38
N TYR A 18 13.64 -6.48 -4.69
CA TYR A 18 14.71 -5.63 -5.20
C TYR A 18 16.01 -6.40 -5.39
N VAL A 19 16.64 -6.19 -6.54
CA VAL A 19 18.07 -6.43 -6.74
C VAL A 19 18.71 -5.21 -7.43
N PRO A 20 20.00 -4.93 -7.18
CA PRO A 20 20.70 -3.87 -7.90
C PRO A 20 20.64 -4.08 -9.41
N ASP A 21 20.50 -3.00 -10.20
CA ASP A 21 20.70 -3.08 -11.64
C ASP A 21 22.20 -3.30 -11.91
N PRO A 22 22.61 -4.44 -12.51
CA PRO A 22 24.02 -4.74 -12.74
C PRO A 22 24.68 -3.76 -13.74
N GLU A 23 23.89 -2.96 -14.46
CA GLU A 23 24.37 -1.98 -15.44
C GLU A 23 24.50 -0.56 -14.87
N SER A 24 24.25 -0.35 -13.56
CA SER A 24 24.23 0.98 -12.94
C SER A 24 24.89 1.02 -11.56
N ASP A 25 25.87 1.91 -11.39
CA ASP A 25 26.43 2.28 -10.08
C ASP A 25 25.72 3.49 -9.44
N GLU A 26 24.73 4.10 -10.12
CA GLU A 26 23.94 5.21 -9.56
C GLU A 26 23.04 4.72 -8.41
N PRO A 27 22.78 5.54 -7.36
CA PRO A 27 21.78 5.22 -6.36
C PRO A 27 20.41 4.91 -6.97
N PRO A 28 19.62 3.98 -6.38
CA PRO A 28 18.33 3.57 -6.93
C PRO A 28 17.36 4.73 -7.11
N HIS A 29 16.77 4.84 -8.30
CA HIS A 29 15.83 5.91 -8.64
C HIS A 29 14.79 5.49 -9.68
N ILE A 30 13.68 6.24 -9.72
CA ILE A 30 12.63 6.13 -10.73
C ILE A 30 12.28 7.53 -11.22
N TYR A 31 12.28 7.73 -12.54
CA TYR A 31 11.68 8.89 -13.18
C TYR A 31 10.15 8.71 -13.26
N ILE A 32 9.39 9.59 -12.60
CA ILE A 32 7.94 9.39 -12.46
C ILE A 32 7.15 9.85 -13.69
N ILE A 33 7.58 10.91 -14.35
CA ILE A 33 6.97 11.45 -15.58
C ILE A 33 7.77 10.96 -16.78
N ASP A 34 8.84 11.68 -17.15
CA ASP A 34 9.71 11.34 -18.27
C ASP A 34 11.16 11.15 -17.80
N ALA A 35 11.81 10.12 -18.35
CA ALA A 35 13.25 9.97 -18.20
C ALA A 35 13.97 10.89 -19.20
N PRO A 36 15.16 11.43 -18.85
CA PRO A 36 16.00 12.14 -19.80
C PRO A 36 16.30 11.27 -21.03
N ALA A 37 16.46 11.91 -22.20
CA ALA A 37 16.75 11.20 -23.44
C ALA A 37 17.96 10.26 -23.28
N GLY A 38 17.79 9.00 -23.66
CA GLY A 38 18.82 7.96 -23.55
C GLY A 38 18.96 7.31 -22.16
N LYS A 39 18.19 7.73 -21.15
CA LYS A 39 18.13 7.05 -19.85
C LYS A 39 16.95 6.08 -19.76
N LYS A 40 17.14 4.98 -19.03
CA LYS A 40 16.05 4.08 -18.60
C LYS A 40 15.13 4.84 -17.64
N ARG A 41 13.89 4.36 -17.49
CA ARG A 41 12.91 4.91 -16.54
C ARG A 41 13.37 4.76 -15.08
N ASP A 42 14.02 3.64 -14.79
CA ASP A 42 14.58 3.33 -13.48
C ASP A 42 15.84 2.48 -13.65
N ASN A 43 16.63 2.38 -12.58
CA ASN A 43 17.81 1.52 -12.46
C ASN A 43 17.60 0.45 -11.38
N ILE A 44 16.40 -0.15 -11.34
CA ILE A 44 16.00 -1.10 -10.29
C ILE A 44 15.75 -2.47 -10.90
N GLY A 45 16.54 -3.45 -10.48
CA GLY A 45 16.30 -4.85 -10.79
C GLY A 45 15.18 -5.43 -9.92
N ARG A 46 14.50 -6.45 -10.47
CA ARG A 46 13.45 -7.21 -9.78
C ARG A 46 13.74 -8.70 -9.92
N GLU A 47 13.82 -9.40 -8.80
CA GLU A 47 14.09 -10.83 -8.76
C GLU A 47 12.88 -11.58 -8.15
N PRO A 48 12.32 -12.57 -8.85
CA PRO A 48 11.23 -13.38 -8.32
C PRO A 48 11.73 -14.37 -7.26
N HIS A 49 11.02 -14.46 -6.14
CA HIS A 49 11.27 -15.45 -5.09
C HIS A 49 9.97 -16.18 -4.73
N ASP A 50 10.06 -17.51 -4.61
CA ASP A 50 8.98 -18.34 -4.09
C ASP A 50 8.73 -18.04 -2.62
N VAL A 51 7.46 -17.82 -2.27
CA VAL A 51 7.03 -17.57 -0.90
C VAL A 51 5.69 -18.26 -0.63
N VAL A 52 5.32 -18.34 0.64
CA VAL A 52 3.97 -18.69 1.08
C VAL A 52 3.33 -17.46 1.71
N ILE A 53 2.15 -17.10 1.22
CA ILE A 53 1.33 -16.04 1.81
C ILE A 53 0.33 -16.69 2.77
N HIS A 54 0.36 -16.30 4.04
CA HIS A 54 -0.51 -16.86 5.07
C HIS A 54 -1.88 -16.19 5.08
N ASP A 55 -2.94 -16.99 5.18
CA ASP A 55 -4.27 -16.43 5.33
C ASP A 55 -4.51 -15.99 6.78
N ALA A 56 -4.80 -14.70 6.94
CA ALA A 56 -5.10 -14.10 8.23
C ALA A 56 -6.56 -14.30 8.66
N ARG A 57 -7.45 -14.71 7.75
CA ARG A 57 -8.89 -14.81 7.98
C ARG A 57 -9.22 -15.63 9.23
N GLY A 58 -9.79 -14.96 10.23
CA GLY A 58 -10.18 -15.58 11.51
C GLY A 58 -9.02 -15.87 12.47
N LYS A 59 -7.79 -15.55 12.10
CA LYS A 59 -6.55 -15.72 12.88
C LYS A 59 -5.87 -14.39 13.20
N GLU A 60 -6.52 -13.27 12.92
CA GLU A 60 -5.94 -11.93 13.04
C GLU A 60 -5.47 -11.65 14.48
N LYS A 61 -6.25 -12.12 15.48
CA LYS A 61 -5.88 -12.02 16.90
C LYS A 61 -4.77 -12.99 17.30
N GLU A 62 -4.77 -14.20 16.74
CA GLU A 62 -3.75 -15.21 17.03
C GLU A 62 -2.36 -14.73 16.58
N TYR A 63 -2.31 -14.07 15.41
CA TYR A 63 -1.08 -13.51 14.86
C TYR A 63 -0.73 -12.11 15.42
N ASP A 64 -1.58 -11.53 16.29
CA ASP A 64 -1.44 -10.16 16.81
C ASP A 64 -1.30 -9.10 15.70
N LEU A 65 -2.21 -9.14 14.73
CA LEU A 65 -2.21 -8.25 13.56
C LEU A 65 -2.84 -6.90 13.90
N SER A 66 -1.99 -6.00 14.41
CA SER A 66 -2.34 -4.60 14.64
C SER A 66 -1.37 -3.64 13.95
N LEU A 67 -1.79 -2.38 13.78
CA LEU A 67 -0.94 -1.32 13.25
C LEU A 67 0.34 -1.11 14.05
N ASP A 68 0.29 -1.26 15.39
CA ASP A 68 1.45 -1.02 16.25
C ASP A 68 2.33 -2.26 16.45
N THR A 69 1.81 -3.48 16.27
CA THR A 69 2.60 -4.71 16.34
C THR A 69 3.15 -5.12 14.96
N SER A 70 2.26 -5.38 14.00
CA SER A 70 2.58 -5.99 12.71
C SER A 70 2.76 -4.98 11.59
N GLY A 71 2.30 -3.74 11.79
CA GLY A 71 2.29 -2.67 10.79
C GLY A 71 0.98 -2.58 10.00
N PHE A 72 0.09 -3.57 10.10
CA PHE A 72 -1.16 -3.57 9.37
C PHE A 72 -2.32 -4.11 10.21
N GLN A 73 -3.54 -3.86 9.75
CA GLN A 73 -4.75 -4.34 10.41
C GLN A 73 -5.86 -4.52 9.38
N PHE A 74 -6.62 -5.62 9.49
CA PHE A 74 -7.85 -5.82 8.71
C PHE A 74 -9.04 -5.35 9.53
N VAL A 75 -9.91 -4.53 8.93
CA VAL A 75 -11.10 -4.02 9.61
C VAL A 75 -12.32 -4.11 8.72
N LYS A 76 -13.45 -4.50 9.33
CA LYS A 76 -14.75 -4.44 8.67
C LYS A 76 -15.22 -3.00 8.65
N HIS A 77 -15.49 -2.49 7.46
CA HIS A 77 -16.02 -1.15 7.24
C HIS A 77 -16.85 -1.10 5.96
N VAL A 78 -18.17 -1.09 6.10
CA VAL A 78 -19.12 -0.94 4.99
C VAL A 78 -19.11 0.53 4.54
N SER A 79 -18.65 0.81 3.31
CA SER A 79 -18.64 2.17 2.77
C SER A 79 -20.02 2.59 2.24
N GLN A 80 -20.34 3.89 2.31
CA GLN A 80 -21.51 4.43 1.59
C GLN A 80 -21.18 4.66 0.11
N GLU A 81 -19.91 4.93 -0.21
CA GLU A 81 -19.42 4.94 -1.59
C GLU A 81 -19.29 3.51 -2.13
N LYS A 82 -19.91 3.24 -3.28
CA LYS A 82 -20.02 1.89 -3.87
C LYS A 82 -19.45 1.79 -5.28
N GLU A 83 -19.45 2.89 -6.04
CA GLU A 83 -19.15 2.88 -7.48
C GLU A 83 -17.71 3.34 -7.77
N PHE A 84 -17.18 4.27 -6.97
CA PHE A 84 -15.80 4.76 -7.10
C PHE A 84 -15.42 5.20 -8.53
N ASP A 85 -16.37 5.77 -9.27
CA ASP A 85 -16.24 6.25 -10.65
C ASP A 85 -16.16 7.78 -10.76
N ASP A 86 -16.53 8.50 -9.69
CA ASP A 86 -16.49 9.96 -9.57
C ASP A 86 -15.49 10.41 -8.47
N ASP A 87 -14.43 11.11 -8.90
CA ASP A 87 -13.39 11.66 -8.03
C ASP A 87 -13.93 12.68 -7.01
N GLU A 88 -14.89 13.52 -7.38
CA GLU A 88 -15.50 14.48 -6.46
C GLU A 88 -16.32 13.76 -5.41
N ARG A 89 -17.04 12.72 -5.80
CA ARG A 89 -17.81 11.88 -4.87
C ARG A 89 -16.90 11.14 -3.91
N VAL A 90 -15.80 10.56 -4.40
CA VAL A 90 -14.76 9.94 -3.55
C VAL A 90 -14.24 10.93 -2.51
N LYS A 91 -13.90 12.16 -2.92
CA LYS A 91 -13.41 13.20 -2.01
C LYS A 91 -14.47 13.70 -1.02
N ASN A 92 -15.72 13.83 -1.44
CA ASN A 92 -16.78 14.41 -0.62
C ASN A 92 -17.45 13.42 0.33
N VAL A 93 -17.40 12.12 0.01
CA VAL A 93 -18.06 11.04 0.75
C VAL A 93 -17.02 10.11 1.35
N TYR A 94 -16.26 9.40 0.51
CA TYR A 94 -15.38 8.33 0.97
C TYR A 94 -14.22 8.82 1.84
N TYR A 95 -13.65 9.99 1.54
CA TYR A 95 -12.59 10.58 2.38
C TYR A 95 -13.09 10.80 3.81
N LYS A 96 -14.32 11.32 3.98
CA LYS A 96 -14.90 11.56 5.32
C LYS A 96 -15.11 10.24 6.08
N GLU A 97 -15.57 9.20 5.39
CA GLU A 97 -15.73 7.88 6.00
C GLU A 97 -14.38 7.30 6.47
N VAL A 98 -13.34 7.47 5.65
CA VAL A 98 -11.98 7.02 5.98
C VAL A 98 -11.36 7.82 7.12
N GLU A 99 -11.61 9.13 7.18
CA GLU A 99 -11.17 9.96 8.31
C GLU A 99 -11.78 9.45 9.63
N GLU A 100 -13.09 9.20 9.66
CA GLU A 100 -13.77 8.69 10.86
C GLU A 100 -13.33 7.27 11.22
N LEU A 101 -13.13 6.41 10.22
CA LEU A 101 -12.56 5.07 10.42
C LEU A 101 -11.17 5.17 11.08
N LEU A 102 -10.27 5.97 10.53
CA LEU A 102 -8.91 6.10 11.04
C LEU A 102 -8.89 6.73 12.44
N LYS A 103 -9.73 7.73 12.72
CA LYS A 103 -9.87 8.27 14.10
C LYS A 103 -10.30 7.18 15.08
N LYS A 104 -11.29 6.37 14.70
CA LYS A 104 -11.79 5.27 15.53
C LYS A 104 -10.74 4.20 15.81
N GLU A 105 -10.04 3.74 14.76
CA GLU A 105 -9.10 2.62 14.87
C GLU A 105 -7.74 3.02 15.46
N THR A 106 -7.36 4.30 15.34
CA THR A 106 -6.01 4.76 15.73
C THR A 106 -5.99 5.76 16.89
N GLY A 107 -7.15 6.26 17.32
CA GLY A 107 -7.29 7.31 18.33
C GLY A 107 -6.85 8.71 17.86
N ALA A 108 -6.58 8.87 16.56
CA ALA A 108 -6.10 10.12 15.97
C ALA A 108 -7.04 11.29 16.23
N LYS A 109 -6.45 12.49 16.34
CA LYS A 109 -7.18 13.77 16.48
C LYS A 109 -7.40 14.42 15.12
N ARG A 110 -6.44 14.27 14.21
CA ARG A 110 -6.54 14.79 12.85
C ARG A 110 -6.13 13.73 11.84
N VAL A 111 -6.88 13.67 10.76
CA VAL A 111 -6.57 12.86 9.58
C VAL A 111 -6.61 13.79 8.37
N PHE A 112 -5.66 13.65 7.45
CA PHE A 112 -5.62 14.40 6.20
C PHE A 112 -5.33 13.45 5.05
N VAL A 113 -6.30 13.25 4.16
CA VAL A 113 -6.16 12.43 2.96
C VAL A 113 -5.51 13.28 1.87
N PHE A 114 -4.28 12.94 1.46
CA PHE A 114 -3.54 13.77 0.51
C PHE A 114 -3.62 13.28 -0.94
N ASP A 115 -3.86 11.99 -1.16
CA ASP A 115 -4.21 11.44 -2.46
C ASP A 115 -4.97 10.12 -2.33
N HIS A 116 -5.51 9.66 -3.45
CA HIS A 116 -5.96 8.29 -3.61
C HIS A 116 -5.49 7.73 -4.96
N THR A 117 -5.51 6.41 -5.09
CA THR A 117 -5.20 5.73 -6.34
C THR A 117 -6.21 4.61 -6.59
N LEU A 118 -6.83 4.66 -7.76
CA LEU A 118 -7.63 3.57 -8.30
C LEU A 118 -6.76 2.65 -9.14
N ARG A 119 -6.89 1.34 -8.94
CA ARG A 119 -6.25 0.31 -9.75
C ARG A 119 -7.32 -0.63 -10.28
N ARG A 120 -7.46 -0.71 -11.60
CA ARG A 120 -8.30 -1.67 -12.31
C ARG A 120 -7.40 -2.49 -13.24
N THR A 121 -7.64 -3.79 -13.30
CA THR A 121 -6.79 -4.73 -14.06
C THR A 121 -7.47 -5.06 -15.37
N GLU A 122 -7.45 -4.14 -16.34
CA GLU A 122 -7.86 -4.46 -17.71
C GLU A 122 -6.81 -3.93 -18.70
N PRO A 123 -6.41 -4.72 -19.71
CA PRO A 123 -5.54 -4.26 -20.80
C PRO A 123 -6.12 -3.08 -21.60
N ASP A 124 -7.44 -2.90 -21.57
CA ASP A 124 -8.18 -2.02 -22.49
C ASP A 124 -8.94 -0.87 -21.80
N PHE A 125 -8.81 -0.72 -20.48
CA PHE A 125 -9.49 0.36 -19.76
C PHE A 125 -8.69 1.65 -19.88
N VAL A 126 -8.97 2.37 -20.97
CA VAL A 126 -8.62 3.77 -21.14
C VAL A 126 -9.66 4.56 -20.35
N SER A 127 -9.25 5.40 -19.40
CA SER A 127 -10.23 6.32 -18.77
C SER A 127 -10.91 7.16 -19.86
N PRO A 128 -12.12 7.70 -19.65
CA PRO A 128 -12.75 8.60 -20.62
C PRO A 128 -11.84 9.76 -21.06
N GLU A 129 -10.82 10.11 -20.27
CA GLU A 129 -9.80 11.13 -20.56
C GLU A 129 -8.47 10.59 -21.16
N GLY A 130 -8.40 9.33 -21.58
CA GLY A 130 -7.19 8.78 -22.22
C GLY A 130 -6.09 8.32 -21.27
N LYS A 131 -6.35 8.23 -19.95
CA LYS A 131 -5.32 7.82 -18.98
C LYS A 131 -5.21 6.31 -18.90
N VAL A 132 -3.98 5.80 -19.00
CA VAL A 132 -3.66 4.39 -18.73
C VAL A 132 -3.96 4.09 -17.26
N ILE A 133 -4.91 3.20 -17.01
CA ILE A 133 -5.22 2.76 -15.65
C ILE A 133 -4.10 1.84 -15.16
N ARG A 134 -3.57 2.15 -13.98
CA ARG A 134 -2.46 1.38 -13.39
C ARG A 134 -2.99 0.06 -12.84
N GLY A 135 -2.44 -1.05 -13.30
CA GLY A 135 -2.65 -2.35 -12.68
C GLY A 135 -2.08 -2.45 -11.25
N PRO A 136 -2.23 -3.59 -10.59
CA PRO A 136 -1.60 -3.90 -9.30
C PRO A 136 -0.09 -3.64 -9.28
N ALA A 137 0.45 -3.20 -8.15
CA ALA A 137 1.90 -3.11 -7.96
C ALA A 137 2.45 -4.50 -7.60
N GLU A 138 3.34 -5.06 -8.42
CA GLU A 138 3.85 -6.43 -8.26
C GLU A 138 5.31 -6.49 -7.76
N ALA A 139 5.91 -5.35 -7.45
CA ALA A 139 7.18 -5.26 -6.75
C ALA A 139 6.94 -5.06 -5.25
N VAL A 140 7.74 -5.71 -4.41
CA VAL A 140 7.68 -5.50 -2.96
C VAL A 140 8.22 -4.12 -2.62
N HIS A 141 7.41 -3.32 -1.93
CA HIS A 141 7.75 -1.94 -1.59
C HIS A 141 7.14 -1.48 -0.26
N VAL A 142 7.67 -0.35 0.23
CA VAL A 142 7.04 0.51 1.23
C VAL A 142 6.88 1.88 0.60
N ASP A 143 5.69 2.46 0.71
CA ASP A 143 5.28 3.64 -0.06
C ASP A 143 6.05 4.93 0.26
N GLN A 144 6.76 5.01 1.37
CA GLN A 144 7.48 6.21 1.78
C GLN A 144 8.82 5.88 2.44
N THR A 145 9.86 6.64 2.11
CA THR A 145 11.01 6.78 3.01
C THR A 145 10.67 7.67 4.19
N TYR A 146 11.50 7.63 5.24
CA TYR A 146 11.31 8.48 6.42
C TYR A 146 11.33 9.97 6.03
N GLU A 147 12.31 10.40 5.23
CA GLU A 147 12.45 11.78 4.79
C GLU A 147 11.29 12.21 3.88
N ALA A 148 10.86 11.32 2.98
CA ALA A 148 9.71 11.58 2.12
C ALA A 148 8.42 11.77 2.95
N SER A 149 8.26 11.02 4.04
CA SER A 149 7.11 11.13 4.93
C SER A 149 7.05 12.49 5.63
N VAL A 150 8.18 12.97 6.16
CA VAL A 150 8.26 14.31 6.76
C VAL A 150 7.99 15.40 5.69
N ALA A 151 8.55 15.24 4.48
CA ALA A 151 8.28 16.17 3.39
C ALA A 151 6.80 16.19 2.96
N ARG A 152 6.07 15.08 3.07
CA ARG A 152 4.61 15.07 2.87
C ARG A 152 3.88 15.94 3.87
N VAL A 153 4.30 15.94 5.15
CA VAL A 153 3.69 16.82 6.15
C VAL A 153 3.89 18.28 5.78
N HIS A 154 5.11 18.70 5.45
CA HIS A 154 5.37 20.08 5.01
C HIS A 154 4.58 20.46 3.76
N ARG A 155 4.56 19.57 2.76
CA ARG A 155 3.89 19.82 1.49
C ARG A 155 2.38 20.05 1.66
N HIS A 156 1.75 19.27 2.52
CA HIS A 156 0.29 19.22 2.61
C HIS A 156 -0.30 20.06 3.74
N LEU A 157 0.48 20.33 4.80
CA LEU A 157 0.00 21.06 5.98
C LEU A 157 0.65 22.44 6.15
N GLY A 158 1.63 22.80 5.31
CA GLY A 158 2.21 24.14 5.23
C GLY A 158 2.67 24.66 6.59
N ASP A 159 2.13 25.80 7.00
CA ASP A 159 2.48 26.51 8.24
C ASP A 159 2.22 25.70 9.53
N GLU A 160 1.34 24.68 9.45
CA GLU A 160 1.05 23.82 10.60
C GLU A 160 2.04 22.66 10.76
N ALA A 161 2.87 22.39 9.75
CA ALA A 161 3.71 21.19 9.70
C ALA A 161 4.65 21.07 10.90
N GLU A 162 5.38 22.13 11.24
CA GLU A 162 6.32 22.16 12.38
C GLU A 162 5.63 21.92 13.72
N ARG A 163 4.36 22.32 13.83
CA ARG A 163 3.55 22.13 15.04
C ARG A 163 3.11 20.67 15.14
N LEU A 164 2.62 20.09 14.04
CA LEU A 164 2.13 18.72 13.96
C LEU A 164 3.26 17.68 14.09
N LEU A 165 4.44 17.96 13.54
CA LEU A 165 5.63 17.10 13.62
C LEU A 165 6.20 16.97 15.05
N LYS A 166 5.75 17.79 16.01
CA LYS A 166 6.09 17.64 17.43
C LYS A 166 5.28 16.55 18.13
N GLY A 167 4.14 16.16 17.56
CA GLY A 167 3.34 15.03 18.02
C GLY A 167 3.66 13.75 17.25
N ARG A 168 2.96 12.67 17.58
CA ARG A 168 3.03 11.45 16.79
C ARG A 168 2.38 11.65 15.43
N VAL A 169 3.13 11.36 14.38
CA VAL A 169 2.70 11.43 12.99
C VAL A 169 2.82 10.07 12.34
N ARG A 170 1.79 9.68 11.61
CA ARG A 170 1.71 8.42 10.88
C ARG A 170 1.28 8.66 9.44
N ILE A 171 1.74 7.80 8.54
CA ILE A 171 1.11 7.63 7.23
C ILE A 171 0.48 6.25 7.22
N ILE A 172 -0.83 6.21 7.04
CA ILE A 172 -1.61 4.96 6.96
C ILE A 172 -2.36 4.98 5.64
N ASN A 173 -2.10 3.95 4.83
CA ASN A 173 -2.89 3.70 3.64
C ASN A 173 -4.15 2.91 4.02
N VAL A 174 -5.28 3.27 3.42
CA VAL A 174 -6.53 2.51 3.52
C VAL A 174 -6.80 1.88 2.18
N TRP A 175 -6.54 0.57 2.09
CA TRP A 175 -6.73 -0.22 0.89
C TRP A 175 -8.06 -0.96 0.94
N ARG A 176 -8.88 -0.83 -0.11
CA ARG A 176 -10.20 -1.44 -0.23
C ARG A 176 -10.37 -2.07 -1.61
N PRO A 177 -10.85 -3.33 -1.71
CA PRO A 177 -11.39 -3.82 -2.97
C PRO A 177 -12.76 -3.22 -3.26
N ILE A 178 -13.03 -2.93 -4.53
CA ILE A 178 -14.28 -2.29 -4.95
C ILE A 178 -15.04 -3.20 -5.89
N HIS A 179 -16.37 -3.07 -5.90
CA HIS A 179 -17.35 -3.88 -6.65
C HIS A 179 -17.44 -5.36 -6.27
N ASN A 180 -16.31 -6.07 -6.20
CA ASN A 180 -16.27 -7.52 -6.05
C ASN A 180 -15.26 -7.94 -4.98
N PRO A 181 -15.43 -9.13 -4.37
CA PRO A 181 -14.36 -9.76 -3.61
C PRO A 181 -13.08 -9.89 -4.46
N VAL A 182 -11.95 -9.78 -3.78
CA VAL A 182 -10.63 -9.80 -4.44
C VAL A 182 -10.35 -11.17 -5.05
N ALA A 183 -9.98 -11.18 -6.32
CA ALA A 183 -9.50 -12.37 -7.02
C ALA A 183 -8.27 -12.07 -7.90
N HIS A 184 -7.55 -13.12 -8.27
CA HIS A 184 -6.38 -13.17 -9.16
C HIS A 184 -5.13 -12.47 -8.65
N ARG A 185 -5.25 -11.21 -8.21
CA ARG A 185 -4.12 -10.40 -7.74
C ARG A 185 -4.33 -9.76 -6.37
N PRO A 186 -4.65 -10.51 -5.31
CA PRO A 186 -4.81 -9.96 -3.97
C PRO A 186 -3.63 -9.14 -3.45
N LEU A 187 -3.91 -8.26 -2.50
CA LEU A 187 -2.89 -7.54 -1.74
C LEU A 187 -2.34 -8.46 -0.66
N THR A 188 -1.02 -8.49 -0.52
CA THR A 188 -0.33 -9.06 0.64
C THR A 188 0.51 -8.00 1.35
N VAL A 189 0.63 -8.18 2.66
CA VAL A 189 1.34 -7.31 3.60
C VAL A 189 2.29 -8.15 4.46
N SER A 190 3.51 -7.67 4.67
CA SER A 190 4.52 -8.35 5.49
C SER A 190 4.46 -7.87 6.93
N ASP A 191 4.60 -8.80 7.87
CA ASP A 191 4.73 -8.50 9.29
C ASP A 191 6.03 -7.77 9.57
N TRP A 192 5.91 -6.53 10.05
CA TRP A 192 7.03 -5.65 10.40
C TRP A 192 8.05 -6.30 11.34
N ARG A 193 7.63 -7.20 12.23
CA ARG A 193 8.51 -7.90 13.18
C ARG A 193 9.54 -8.78 12.47
N THR A 194 9.24 -9.20 11.25
CA THR A 194 10.07 -10.15 10.47
C THR A 194 10.99 -9.48 9.45
N VAL A 195 10.86 -8.17 9.27
CA VAL A 195 11.74 -7.38 8.40
C VAL A 195 13.03 -7.04 9.16
N ASP A 196 14.17 -7.19 8.51
CA ASP A 196 15.46 -6.63 8.92
C ASP A 196 15.55 -5.17 8.46
N LYS A 197 15.45 -4.23 9.40
CA LYS A 197 15.33 -2.80 9.11
C LYS A 197 16.63 -2.23 8.53
N GLU A 198 17.76 -2.86 8.82
CA GLU A 198 19.09 -2.41 8.40
C GLU A 198 19.44 -2.94 7.01
N HIS A 199 18.99 -4.16 6.69
CA HIS A 199 19.44 -4.86 5.48
C HIS A 199 18.35 -5.00 4.41
N ASP A 200 17.07 -5.03 4.76
CA ASP A 200 16.01 -5.32 3.78
C ASP A 200 15.56 -4.08 3.02
N LEU A 201 15.69 -2.88 3.60
CA LEU A 201 15.18 -1.65 3.01
C LEU A 201 16.20 -0.96 2.10
N VAL A 202 15.79 -0.69 0.85
CA VAL A 202 16.59 0.04 -0.13
C VAL A 202 15.87 1.33 -0.51
N PRO A 203 16.38 2.51 -0.11
CA PRO A 203 15.75 3.78 -0.47
C PRO A 203 15.85 3.98 -1.98
N VAL A 204 14.70 4.29 -2.58
CA VAL A 204 14.56 4.58 -4.01
C VAL A 204 14.04 5.99 -4.14
N ARG A 205 14.82 6.83 -4.83
CA ARG A 205 14.44 8.22 -5.08
C ARG A 205 13.43 8.32 -6.23
N PHE A 206 12.33 9.01 -6.00
CA PHE A 206 11.43 9.41 -7.08
C PHE A 206 11.88 10.75 -7.63
N ILE A 207 12.21 10.77 -8.91
CA ILE A 207 12.65 11.98 -9.61
C ILE A 207 11.45 12.56 -10.33
N PHE A 208 11.02 13.72 -9.86
CA PHE A 208 9.99 14.54 -10.47
C PHE A 208 10.60 15.77 -11.16
N PRO A 209 9.97 16.32 -12.21
CA PRO A 209 10.43 17.56 -12.83
C PRO A 209 10.50 18.75 -11.86
N ASP A 210 9.58 18.82 -10.90
CA ASP A 210 9.54 19.86 -9.84
C ASP A 210 10.58 19.63 -8.72
N GLN A 211 11.44 18.61 -8.85
CA GLN A 211 12.48 18.23 -7.88
C GLN A 211 11.97 18.02 -6.45
N ARG A 212 10.67 17.74 -6.27
CA ARG A 212 10.12 17.48 -4.93
C ARG A 212 10.77 16.26 -4.30
N LEU A 213 11.02 16.34 -3.00
CA LEU A 213 11.50 15.20 -2.23
C LEU A 213 10.39 14.14 -2.15
N ALA A 214 10.67 12.97 -2.71
CA ALA A 214 9.82 11.82 -2.68
C ALA A 214 10.67 10.56 -2.86
N GLY A 215 10.24 9.48 -2.22
CA GLY A 215 10.93 8.21 -2.32
C GLY A 215 10.13 7.11 -1.66
N VAL A 216 10.45 5.89 -2.04
CA VAL A 216 9.89 4.64 -1.51
C VAL A 216 11.03 3.79 -1.00
N TYR A 217 10.74 2.77 -0.19
CA TYR A 217 11.68 1.66 -0.06
C TYR A 217 11.29 0.57 -1.05
N SER A 218 12.25 0.14 -1.87
CA SER A 218 12.19 -1.23 -2.38
C SER A 218 12.76 -2.18 -1.33
N VAL A 219 12.38 -3.45 -1.40
CA VAL A 219 12.71 -4.41 -0.33
C VAL A 219 13.52 -5.56 -0.91
N ARG A 220 14.66 -5.90 -0.30
CA ARG A 220 15.46 -7.09 -0.62
C ARG A 220 14.78 -8.35 -0.13
N TYR A 221 15.07 -9.47 -0.78
CA TYR A 221 14.55 -10.75 -0.31
C TYR A 221 15.15 -11.12 1.04
N ASN A 222 14.28 -11.58 1.94
CA ASN A 222 14.64 -12.19 3.20
C ASN A 222 13.68 -13.36 3.45
N ALA A 223 14.22 -14.56 3.63
CA ALA A 223 13.43 -15.77 3.85
C ALA A 223 12.62 -15.73 5.16
N ASN A 224 12.95 -14.81 6.08
CA ASN A 224 12.21 -14.63 7.33
C ASN A 224 10.92 -13.81 7.16
N HIS A 225 10.74 -13.09 6.04
CA HIS A 225 9.53 -12.30 5.81
C HIS A 225 8.27 -13.18 5.92
N LYS A 226 7.37 -12.80 6.82
CA LYS A 226 6.05 -13.42 6.95
C LYS A 226 5.01 -12.55 6.29
N TRP A 227 4.40 -13.10 5.25
CA TRP A 227 3.40 -12.44 4.44
C TRP A 227 2.00 -12.89 4.83
N TYR A 228 1.07 -11.95 4.87
CA TYR A 228 -0.32 -12.20 5.16
C TYR A 228 -1.22 -11.60 4.09
N TYR A 229 -2.37 -12.22 3.89
CA TYR A 229 -3.48 -11.68 3.11
C TYR A 229 -4.79 -12.06 3.79
N LEU A 230 -5.90 -11.53 3.29
CA LEU A 230 -7.23 -11.86 3.76
C LEU A 230 -7.99 -12.58 2.64
N SER A 231 -8.26 -13.88 2.80
CA SER A 231 -9.04 -14.63 1.82
C SER A 231 -10.46 -14.09 1.69
N ASP A 232 -11.01 -14.12 0.46
CA ASP A 232 -12.34 -13.59 0.13
C ASP A 232 -12.57 -12.17 0.68
N GLN A 233 -11.53 -11.32 0.64
CA GLN A 233 -11.65 -9.95 1.11
C GLN A 233 -12.69 -9.21 0.27
N THR A 234 -13.78 -8.82 0.93
CA THR A 234 -14.94 -8.19 0.27
C THR A 234 -14.82 -6.66 0.27
N PRO A 235 -15.63 -5.95 -0.54
CA PRO A 235 -15.71 -4.50 -0.47
C PRO A 235 -16.18 -3.94 0.88
N ASP A 236 -16.63 -4.76 1.83
CA ASP A 236 -17.00 -4.32 3.18
C ASP A 236 -15.83 -4.44 4.18
N GLU A 237 -14.63 -4.71 3.69
CA GLU A 237 -13.43 -4.91 4.49
C GLU A 237 -12.27 -4.10 3.92
N VAL A 238 -11.49 -3.47 4.79
CA VAL A 238 -10.32 -2.69 4.39
C VAL A 238 -9.07 -3.17 5.12
N THR A 239 -7.94 -3.02 4.42
CA THR A 239 -6.62 -3.26 4.96
C THR A 239 -5.99 -1.90 5.27
N LEU A 240 -5.73 -1.66 6.56
CA LEU A 240 -4.95 -0.52 7.01
C LEU A 240 -3.47 -0.89 6.93
N ILE A 241 -2.68 -0.10 6.21
CA ILE A 241 -1.26 -0.37 5.97
C ILE A 241 -0.46 0.81 6.48
N LYS A 242 0.28 0.63 7.57
CA LYS A 242 1.19 1.65 8.06
C LYS A 242 2.38 1.77 7.11
N CYS A 243 2.59 2.97 6.58
CA CYS A 243 3.71 3.31 5.70
C CYS A 243 4.77 4.17 6.41
N TYR A 244 4.38 4.84 7.50
CA TYR A 244 5.27 5.64 8.34
C TYR A 244 4.72 5.75 9.77
N ASP A 245 5.62 5.80 10.75
CA ASP A 245 5.37 6.23 12.13
C ASP A 245 6.60 6.98 12.66
N SER A 246 6.35 8.11 13.31
CA SER A 246 7.40 8.86 14.01
C SER A 246 7.87 8.13 15.27
N GLU A 247 7.01 7.31 15.89
CA GLU A 247 7.41 6.49 17.05
C GLU A 247 8.30 5.33 16.61
N VAL A 248 9.26 4.97 17.46
CA VAL A 248 10.33 4.01 17.12
C VAL A 248 10.26 2.70 17.90
N ASP A 249 9.38 2.60 18.90
CA ASP A 249 9.18 1.46 19.80
C ASP A 249 8.16 0.42 19.27
N ARG A 250 7.67 0.61 18.05
CA ARG A 250 6.55 -0.13 17.44
C ARG A 250 6.72 -0.28 15.93
N ALA A 251 5.79 -0.96 15.28
CA ALA A 251 5.79 -1.05 13.82
C ALA A 251 5.69 0.34 13.18
N ARG A 252 6.59 0.61 12.22
CA ARG A 252 6.75 1.93 11.59
C ARG A 252 6.35 1.95 10.12
N PHE A 253 6.38 0.79 9.47
CA PHE A 253 6.10 0.63 8.06
C PHE A 253 5.74 -0.83 7.78
N THR A 254 5.23 -1.11 6.58
CA THR A 254 4.78 -2.44 6.17
C THR A 254 5.13 -2.67 4.71
N PRO A 255 6.05 -3.59 4.38
CA PRO A 255 6.23 -4.04 3.00
C PRO A 255 4.93 -4.63 2.46
N HIS A 256 4.55 -4.27 1.25
CA HIS A 256 3.32 -4.76 0.63
C HIS A 256 3.46 -4.85 -0.89
N THR A 257 2.64 -5.71 -1.49
CA THR A 257 2.60 -5.92 -2.93
C THR A 257 1.34 -6.70 -3.32
N ALA A 258 1.03 -6.75 -4.61
CA ALA A 258 0.06 -7.69 -5.14
C ALA A 258 0.76 -9.01 -5.52
N PHE A 259 0.09 -10.14 -5.30
CA PHE A 259 0.60 -11.46 -5.67
C PHE A 259 -0.38 -12.19 -6.58
N LEU A 260 0.12 -13.08 -7.44
CA LEU A 260 -0.74 -13.93 -8.26
C LEU A 260 -1.30 -15.07 -7.40
N ASP A 261 -2.60 -15.11 -7.22
CA ASP A 261 -3.30 -16.27 -6.67
C ASP A 261 -3.84 -17.14 -7.81
N LYS A 262 -3.17 -18.27 -8.04
CA LYS A 262 -3.56 -19.24 -9.08
C LYS A 262 -4.78 -20.08 -8.70
N THR A 263 -5.24 -20.01 -7.46
CA THR A 263 -6.42 -20.74 -6.96
C THR A 263 -7.73 -19.99 -7.22
N SER A 264 -7.64 -18.68 -7.48
CA SER A 264 -8.77 -17.83 -7.85
C SER A 264 -9.55 -18.42 -9.05
N PRO A 265 -10.91 -18.45 -9.00
CA PRO A 265 -11.71 -18.92 -10.13
C PRO A 265 -11.40 -18.12 -11.40
N LYS A 266 -11.22 -18.81 -12.53
CA LYS A 266 -10.82 -18.17 -13.80
C LYS A 266 -11.83 -17.14 -14.31
N ASP A 267 -13.09 -17.33 -13.97
CA ASP A 267 -14.23 -16.49 -14.31
C ASP A 267 -14.55 -15.42 -13.25
N ALA A 268 -13.82 -15.40 -12.13
CA ALA A 268 -13.97 -14.35 -11.13
C ALA A 268 -13.60 -12.98 -11.74
N PRO A 269 -14.29 -11.89 -11.39
CA PRO A 269 -13.93 -10.55 -11.82
C PRO A 269 -12.48 -10.22 -11.46
N TYR A 270 -11.80 -9.50 -12.35
CA TYR A 270 -10.46 -9.01 -12.05
C TYR A 270 -10.50 -8.00 -10.90
N ARG A 271 -9.44 -7.99 -10.09
CA ARG A 271 -9.33 -7.07 -8.96
C ARG A 271 -9.44 -5.62 -9.41
N GLU A 272 -10.39 -4.94 -8.81
CA GLU A 272 -10.45 -3.49 -8.71
C GLU A 272 -10.25 -3.06 -7.26
N SER A 273 -9.50 -1.98 -7.05
CA SER A 273 -9.22 -1.50 -5.69
C SER A 273 -8.98 0.00 -5.67
N ILE A 274 -9.29 0.61 -4.52
CA ILE A 274 -8.90 1.97 -4.17
C ILE A 274 -7.94 1.94 -2.98
N GLU A 275 -6.96 2.84 -3.00
CA GLU A 275 -6.05 3.10 -1.89
C GLU A 275 -6.04 4.59 -1.58
N LEU A 276 -6.40 4.98 -0.36
CA LEU A 276 -6.21 6.35 0.14
C LEU A 276 -4.92 6.42 0.94
N ARG A 277 -4.17 7.51 0.78
CA ARG A 277 -2.99 7.77 1.61
C ARG A 277 -3.30 8.91 2.57
N CYS A 278 -3.17 8.61 3.86
CA CYS A 278 -3.62 9.50 4.91
C CYS A 278 -2.47 9.87 5.84
N LEU A 279 -2.30 11.17 6.09
CA LEU A 279 -1.53 11.66 7.22
C LEU A 279 -2.41 11.59 8.47
N VAL A 280 -1.90 11.01 9.55
CA VAL A 280 -2.65 10.72 10.77
C VAL A 280 -1.88 11.28 11.97
N PHE A 281 -2.53 12.12 12.76
CA PHE A 281 -1.90 12.88 13.85
C PHE A 281 -2.61 12.65 15.18
N ASP A 282 -1.82 12.50 16.25
CA ASP A 282 -2.35 12.32 17.62
C ASP A 282 -2.63 13.66 18.33
N THR A 283 -2.32 14.77 17.67
CA THR A 283 -2.60 16.14 18.09
C THR A 283 -3.41 16.85 17.00
N GLU A 284 -4.31 17.76 17.40
CA GLU A 284 -4.87 18.76 16.49
C GLU A 284 -3.82 19.79 16.13
#